data_AF-M6VGG2-F1
#
_entry.id   AF-M6VGG2-F1
#
_cell.length_a   1.000
_cell.length_b   1.000
_cell.length_c   1.000
_cell.angle_alpha   90.00
_cell.angle_beta   90.00
_cell.angle_gamma   90.00
#
_symmetry.space_group_name_H-M   'P 1'
#
loop_
_entity.id
_entity.type
_entity.pdbx_description
1 polymer ?
#
loop_
_entity_poly.entity_id
_entity_poly.type
_entity_poly.pdbx_seq_one_letter_code
_entity_poly.pdbx_strand_id
1 'polypeptide(L)'
;MKEIFDLSPNTDLWSSKSVSTIDTQILFSFNEKYEMALEILNELSPSVVDSSNLKTSFPQNYDGEIFTQLTEILKTGNFHTEYQPILSLETGKIYAYEALARFRIKGKNISPEFVFNELHQDPDLFFEFEKELKRFQILNRPQGKNLFLNLDPHVCKNRSQAAEWQKLLSKKKDIVCEIIENTDSTLIENTRYCLDVLRRENVPIALDDVGGDQNLFCFNFLEYSKFIKFDKCWLRLFKTKPSYKNIALGFLDFAKESNILCILEGIETSEDFLMAAELGFPLVQGYLFQSRNVLV
;
A
#
# COMPACT_ATOMS: atom_id res chain seq x y z
N MET A 1 -21.89 56.15 -12.85
CA MET A 1 -21.27 54.88 -13.28
C MET A 1 -22.39 53.85 -13.24
N LYS A 2 -23.20 53.69 -14.29
CA LYS A 2 -22.89 53.09 -15.60
C LYS A 2 -22.37 51.66 -15.45
N GLU A 3 -23.24 50.69 -15.76
CA GLU A 3 -23.15 49.78 -16.94
C GLU A 3 -22.34 48.54 -16.54
N ILE A 4 -22.86 47.31 -16.53
CA ILE A 4 -23.25 46.43 -17.66
C ILE A 4 -24.11 45.30 -17.03
N PHE A 5 -25.43 45.19 -17.26
CA PHE A 5 -26.15 44.52 -18.36
C PHE A 5 -25.82 43.03 -18.61
N ASP A 6 -26.86 42.20 -18.43
CA ASP A 6 -27.26 41.05 -19.24
C ASP A 6 -26.19 40.06 -19.71
N LEU A 7 -26.09 38.93 -19.01
CA LEU A 7 -25.68 37.66 -19.60
C LEU A 7 -26.80 36.63 -19.39
N SER A 8 -27.23 36.01 -20.49
CA SER A 8 -28.29 35.00 -20.50
C SER A 8 -27.87 33.74 -19.71
N PRO A 9 -28.82 32.94 -19.20
CA PRO A 9 -28.48 31.69 -18.53
C PRO A 9 -27.86 30.73 -19.54
N ASN A 10 -26.57 30.42 -19.33
CA ASN A 10 -25.79 29.29 -19.85
C ASN A 10 -26.54 28.39 -20.85
N THR A 11 -26.70 28.89 -22.06
CA THR A 11 -27.11 28.13 -23.23
C THR A 11 -25.87 28.11 -24.12
N ASP A 12 -25.39 26.90 -24.41
CA ASP A 12 -24.21 26.56 -25.24
C ASP A 12 -22.83 26.38 -24.56
N LEU A 13 -22.77 25.71 -23.41
CA LEU A 13 -21.55 25.02 -22.95
C LEU A 13 -21.51 23.51 -23.25
N TRP A 14 -22.53 23.00 -23.95
CA TRP A 14 -22.65 21.60 -24.38
C TRP A 14 -22.65 21.46 -25.91
N SER A 15 -21.88 22.29 -26.62
CA SER A 15 -21.53 22.01 -28.01
C SER A 15 -20.43 20.96 -28.05
N SER A 16 -20.88 19.70 -28.01
CA SER A 16 -20.23 18.50 -28.54
C SER A 16 -18.74 18.64 -28.95
N LYS A 17 -17.84 18.48 -27.99
CA LYS A 17 -16.65 17.67 -28.25
C LYS A 17 -16.98 16.27 -27.76
N SER A 18 -17.18 15.37 -28.71
CA SER A 18 -17.30 13.94 -28.48
C SER A 18 -16.23 13.49 -27.50
N VAL A 19 -16.65 12.99 -26.34
CA VAL A 19 -15.84 12.14 -25.47
C VAL A 19 -15.66 10.82 -26.21
N SER A 20 -14.72 10.75 -27.16
CA SER A 20 -14.42 9.49 -27.87
C SER A 20 -13.06 9.42 -28.57
N THR A 21 -12.11 10.28 -28.26
CA THR A 21 -10.70 10.05 -28.62
C THR A 21 -9.96 9.63 -27.38
N ILE A 22 -10.08 8.35 -27.02
CA ILE A 22 -9.03 7.72 -26.23
C ILE A 22 -7.78 7.82 -27.11
N ASP A 23 -6.74 8.46 -26.60
CA ASP A 23 -5.49 8.63 -27.32
C ASP A 23 -4.98 7.24 -27.75
N THR A 24 -4.63 7.09 -29.03
CA THR A 24 -4.06 5.86 -29.56
C THR A 24 -2.90 5.35 -28.70
N GLN A 25 -2.06 6.23 -28.15
CA GLN A 25 -0.94 5.83 -27.29
C GLN A 25 -1.42 5.19 -25.97
N ILE A 26 -2.52 5.69 -25.41
CA ILE A 26 -3.14 5.12 -24.19
C ILE A 26 -3.70 3.73 -24.50
N LEU A 27 -4.43 3.59 -25.63
CA LEU A 27 -4.95 2.30 -26.08
C LEU A 27 -3.83 1.28 -26.32
N PHE A 28 -2.73 1.69 -26.94
CA PHE A 28 -1.56 0.82 -27.14
C PHE A 28 -0.96 0.38 -25.80
N SER A 29 -0.78 1.30 -24.85
CA SER A 29 -0.25 0.96 -23.52
C SER A 29 -1.16 0.00 -22.75
N PHE A 30 -2.48 0.15 -22.84
CA PHE A 30 -3.43 -0.77 -22.21
C PHE A 30 -3.38 -2.15 -22.84
N ASN A 31 -3.27 -2.24 -24.17
CA ASN A 31 -3.08 -3.50 -24.86
C ASN A 31 -1.75 -4.18 -24.45
N GLU A 32 -0.65 -3.44 -24.35
CA GLU A 32 0.64 -4.00 -23.90
C GLU A 32 0.56 -4.55 -22.46
N LYS A 33 -0.08 -3.84 -21.54
CA LYS A 33 -0.29 -4.31 -20.16
C LYS A 33 -1.18 -5.55 -20.11
N TYR A 34 -2.19 -5.62 -20.97
CA TYR A 34 -3.08 -6.78 -21.07
C TYR A 34 -2.33 -8.02 -21.57
N GLU A 35 -1.54 -7.89 -22.64
CA GLU A 35 -0.70 -8.98 -23.14
C GLU A 35 0.34 -9.42 -22.10
N MET A 36 0.99 -8.46 -21.43
CA MET A 36 1.91 -8.75 -20.33
C MET A 36 1.23 -9.53 -19.19
N ALA A 37 -0.02 -9.18 -18.84
CA ALA A 37 -0.80 -9.93 -17.85
C ALA A 37 -1.05 -11.38 -18.30
N LEU A 38 -1.39 -11.60 -19.57
CA LEU A 38 -1.54 -12.95 -20.13
C LEU A 38 -0.25 -13.76 -20.09
N GLU A 39 0.89 -13.15 -20.40
CA GLU A 39 2.21 -13.80 -20.31
C GLU A 39 2.50 -14.27 -18.88
N ILE A 40 2.30 -13.40 -17.89
CA ILE A 40 2.49 -13.72 -16.47
C ILE A 40 1.55 -14.84 -16.01
N LEU A 41 0.28 -14.82 -16.44
CA LEU A 41 -0.68 -15.88 -16.10
C LEU A 41 -0.26 -17.24 -16.67
N ASN A 42 0.31 -17.26 -17.87
CA ASN A 42 0.86 -18.48 -18.46
C ASN A 42 2.05 -19.02 -17.66
N GLU A 43 2.91 -18.14 -17.13
CA GLU A 43 4.03 -18.53 -16.25
C GLU A 43 3.57 -19.08 -14.89
N LEU A 44 2.45 -18.58 -14.35
CA LEU A 44 1.88 -19.01 -13.06
C LEU A 44 1.12 -20.35 -13.17
N SER A 45 0.63 -20.68 -14.37
CA SER A 45 -0.24 -21.84 -14.64
C SER A 45 0.37 -23.25 -14.51
N PRO A 46 1.70 -23.51 -14.42
CA PRO A 46 2.16 -24.84 -14.05
C PRO A 46 2.02 -25.16 -12.55
N SER A 47 1.60 -24.20 -11.71
CA SER A 47 1.50 -24.42 -10.26
C SER A 47 0.42 -23.55 -9.59
N VAL A 48 -0.85 -23.85 -9.83
CA VAL A 48 -1.92 -23.35 -8.95
C VAL A 48 -2.10 -24.36 -7.81
N VAL A 49 -1.43 -24.08 -6.69
CA VAL A 49 -1.67 -24.77 -5.42
C VAL A 49 -2.83 -24.07 -4.71
N ASP A 50 -3.84 -24.88 -4.40
CA ASP A 50 -5.05 -24.60 -3.64
C ASP A 50 -4.75 -23.78 -2.35
N SER A 51 -5.18 -22.52 -2.31
CA SER A 51 -4.94 -21.56 -1.23
C SER A 51 -5.98 -21.61 -0.11
N SER A 52 -6.52 -22.80 0.19
CA SER A 52 -7.65 -22.97 1.11
C SER A 52 -7.29 -23.26 2.58
N ASN A 53 -6.07 -22.95 3.08
CA ASN A 53 -5.69 -23.35 4.45
C ASN A 53 -4.78 -22.38 5.26
N LEU A 54 -5.07 -21.08 5.27
CA LEU A 54 -4.65 -20.21 6.37
C LEU A 54 -5.87 -19.72 7.15
N LYS A 55 -6.52 -20.64 7.88
CA LYS A 55 -7.47 -20.26 8.93
C LYS A 55 -6.69 -19.55 10.04
N THR A 56 -6.71 -18.22 10.04
CA THR A 56 -6.32 -17.41 11.19
C THR A 56 -7.30 -17.68 12.32
N SER A 57 -6.88 -18.39 13.36
CA SER A 57 -7.66 -18.52 14.57
C SER A 57 -7.59 -17.21 15.35
N PHE A 58 -8.73 -16.54 15.57
CA PHE A 58 -8.83 -15.53 16.62
C PHE A 58 -8.72 -16.24 17.97
N PRO A 59 -7.67 -16.00 18.76
CA PRO A 59 -7.59 -16.52 20.11
C PRO A 59 -8.55 -15.73 21.01
N GLN A 60 -9.46 -16.44 21.67
CA GLN A 60 -10.10 -15.94 22.89
C GLN A 60 -9.03 -15.87 24.00
N ASN A 61 -8.93 -14.70 24.66
CA ASN A 61 -8.17 -14.41 25.88
C ASN A 61 -6.72 -14.92 25.93
N TYR A 62 -5.78 -14.10 25.44
CA TYR A 62 -4.41 -14.14 25.96
C TYR A 62 -4.39 -13.38 27.29
N ASP A 63 -4.69 -14.07 28.40
CA ASP A 63 -4.62 -13.52 29.76
C ASP A 63 -3.19 -13.07 30.08
N GLY A 64 -2.85 -11.79 29.85
CA GLY A 64 -1.63 -11.11 30.33
C GLY A 64 -0.27 -11.62 29.82
N GLU A 65 -0.20 -12.75 29.11
CA GLU A 65 1.06 -13.35 28.67
C GLU A 65 1.62 -12.76 27.37
N ILE A 66 0.80 -12.05 26.58
CA ILE A 66 1.22 -11.56 25.25
C ILE A 66 2.42 -10.60 25.34
N PHE A 67 2.43 -9.67 26.29
CA PHE A 67 3.56 -8.76 26.52
C PHE A 67 4.85 -9.50 26.85
N THR A 68 4.78 -10.56 27.65
CA THR A 68 5.94 -11.40 27.97
C THR A 68 6.48 -12.08 26.71
N GLN A 69 5.60 -12.59 25.84
CA GLN A 69 6.01 -13.23 24.58
C GLN A 69 6.60 -12.22 23.58
N LEU A 70 6.02 -11.03 23.47
CA LEU A 70 6.52 -9.95 22.61
C LEU A 70 7.88 -9.43 23.10
N THR A 71 8.04 -9.28 24.41
CA THR A 71 9.33 -8.93 25.03
C THR A 71 10.38 -10.01 24.75
N GLU A 72 10.00 -11.29 24.77
CA GLU A 72 10.92 -12.39 24.44
C GLU A 72 11.32 -12.37 22.96
N ILE A 73 10.39 -12.12 22.05
CA ILE A 73 10.69 -11.94 20.62
C ILE A 73 11.69 -10.80 20.44
N LEU A 74 11.45 -9.66 21.09
CA LEU A 74 12.34 -8.51 21.04
C LEU A 74 13.75 -8.83 21.58
N LYS A 75 13.84 -9.54 22.72
CA LYS A 75 15.13 -9.92 23.33
C LYS A 75 15.91 -10.93 22.50
N THR A 76 15.21 -11.89 21.89
CA THR A 76 15.84 -12.98 21.12
C THR A 76 16.07 -12.61 19.66
N GLY A 77 15.42 -11.56 19.17
CA GLY A 77 15.42 -11.19 17.74
C GLY A 77 14.66 -12.16 16.87
N ASN A 78 13.76 -12.98 17.44
CA ASN A 78 12.99 -14.01 16.71
C ASN A 78 11.81 -13.41 15.94
N PHE A 79 12.11 -12.45 15.06
CA PHE A 79 11.16 -11.85 14.14
C PHE A 79 10.96 -12.74 12.93
N HIS A 80 9.75 -12.72 12.38
CA HIS A 80 9.45 -13.33 11.10
C HIS A 80 8.80 -12.31 10.18
N THR A 81 9.13 -12.38 8.90
CA THR A 81 8.60 -11.47 7.87
C THR A 81 8.28 -12.25 6.61
N GLU A 82 7.10 -11.96 6.05
CA GLU A 82 6.78 -12.34 4.69
C GLU A 82 6.97 -11.13 3.78
N TYR A 83 7.80 -11.28 2.76
CA TYR A 83 7.98 -10.28 1.71
C TYR A 83 7.05 -10.63 0.55
N GLN A 84 5.99 -9.86 0.38
CA GLN A 84 5.04 -10.03 -0.72
C GLN A 84 5.47 -9.19 -1.94
N PRO A 85 5.47 -9.75 -3.15
CA PRO A 85 5.92 -9.04 -4.34
C PRO A 85 4.87 -8.04 -4.82
N ILE A 86 5.36 -6.86 -5.22
CA ILE A 86 4.62 -5.89 -6.03
C ILE A 86 5.13 -6.05 -7.46
N LEU A 87 4.25 -6.43 -8.39
CA LEU A 87 4.60 -6.67 -9.78
C LEU A 87 4.37 -5.44 -10.65
N SER A 88 5.23 -5.25 -11.65
CA SER A 88 5.04 -4.26 -12.70
C SER A 88 4.30 -4.87 -13.87
N LEU A 89 3.16 -4.28 -14.24
CA LEU A 89 2.40 -4.63 -15.44
C LEU A 89 3.06 -4.14 -16.74
N GLU A 90 4.06 -3.27 -16.65
CA GLU A 90 4.83 -2.81 -17.80
C GLU A 90 5.97 -3.78 -18.16
N THR A 91 6.60 -4.39 -17.15
CA THR A 91 7.80 -5.22 -17.35
C THR A 91 7.60 -6.70 -17.04
N GLY A 92 6.48 -7.05 -16.40
CA GLY A 92 6.18 -8.38 -15.85
C GLY A 92 7.06 -8.84 -14.71
N LYS A 93 7.97 -7.98 -14.24
CA LYS A 93 8.95 -8.29 -13.20
C LYS A 93 8.46 -7.79 -11.85
N ILE A 94 9.02 -8.38 -10.79
CA ILE A 94 8.91 -7.85 -9.43
C ILE A 94 9.53 -6.46 -9.41
N TYR A 95 8.72 -5.45 -9.09
CA TYR A 95 9.13 -4.07 -8.92
C TYR A 95 9.70 -3.84 -7.52
N ALA A 96 8.98 -4.32 -6.50
CA ALA A 96 9.28 -4.13 -5.09
C ALA A 96 8.77 -5.31 -4.26
N TYR A 97 9.09 -5.29 -2.97
CA TYR A 97 8.47 -6.16 -1.97
C TYR A 97 7.88 -5.32 -0.85
N GLU A 98 6.71 -5.72 -0.35
CA GLU A 98 6.17 -5.24 0.92
C GLU A 98 6.57 -6.20 2.05
N ALA A 99 7.14 -5.66 3.14
CA ALA A 99 7.52 -6.45 4.30
C ALA A 99 6.39 -6.53 5.33
N LEU A 100 5.75 -7.69 5.41
CA LEU A 100 4.65 -7.94 6.34
C LEU A 100 5.12 -8.75 7.54
N ALA A 101 4.86 -8.24 8.75
CA ALA A 101 5.17 -8.93 9.99
C ALA A 101 4.41 -10.26 10.07
N ARG A 102 5.08 -11.31 10.58
CA ARG A 102 4.47 -12.60 10.87
C ARG A 102 4.80 -12.98 12.31
N PHE A 103 3.80 -13.48 13.03
CA PHE A 103 3.95 -13.82 14.44
C PHE A 103 3.63 -15.28 14.68
N ARG A 104 4.58 -15.99 15.29
CA ARG A 104 4.39 -17.36 15.74
C ARG A 104 4.69 -17.46 17.23
N ILE A 105 3.62 -17.58 18.02
CA ILE A 105 3.71 -17.63 19.48
C ILE A 105 3.22 -19.00 19.96
N LYS A 106 4.06 -19.67 20.77
CA LYS A 106 3.79 -21.04 21.28
C LYS A 106 3.37 -22.02 20.17
N GLY A 107 4.02 -21.92 19.01
CA GLY A 107 3.78 -22.77 17.84
C GLY A 107 2.56 -22.40 17.00
N LYS A 108 1.76 -21.40 17.38
CA LYS A 108 0.55 -20.94 16.65
C LYS A 108 0.81 -19.64 15.90
N ASN A 109 0.22 -19.50 14.72
CA ASN A 109 0.21 -18.23 13.99
C ASN A 109 -0.76 -17.26 14.66
N ILE A 110 -0.30 -16.05 14.94
CA ILE A 110 -1.08 -14.98 15.55
C ILE A 110 -1.28 -13.87 14.52
N SER A 111 -2.48 -13.29 14.51
CA SER A 111 -2.79 -12.17 13.62
C SER A 111 -1.88 -10.97 13.93
N PRO A 112 -1.21 -10.38 12.93
CA PRO A 112 -0.48 -9.13 13.10
C PRO A 112 -1.34 -8.01 13.69
N GLU A 113 -2.60 -7.88 13.24
CA GLU A 113 -3.55 -6.89 13.75
C GLU A 113 -3.74 -7.01 15.27
N PHE A 114 -3.92 -8.23 15.78
CA PHE A 114 -4.02 -8.47 17.22
C PHE A 114 -2.74 -8.07 17.95
N VAL A 115 -1.56 -8.44 17.43
CA VAL A 115 -0.28 -8.11 18.06
C VAL A 115 -0.05 -6.60 18.10
N PHE A 116 -0.32 -5.88 17.01
CA PHE A 116 -0.16 -4.44 16.99
C PHE A 116 -1.17 -3.74 17.92
N ASN A 117 -2.43 -4.20 17.97
CA ASN A 117 -3.42 -3.69 18.93
C ASN A 117 -2.96 -3.82 20.39
N GLU A 118 -2.31 -4.93 20.74
CA GLU A 118 -1.71 -5.12 22.08
C GLU A 118 -0.49 -4.22 22.29
N LEU A 119 0.39 -4.08 21.29
CA LEU A 119 1.53 -3.15 21.35
C LEU A 119 1.08 -1.70 21.53
N HIS A 120 -0.03 -1.26 20.92
CA HIS A 120 -0.55 0.10 21.11
C HIS A 120 -0.89 0.43 22.58
N GLN A 121 -1.09 -0.58 23.43
CA GLN A 121 -1.33 -0.38 24.87
C GLN A 121 -0.05 -0.08 25.67
N ASP A 122 1.14 -0.37 25.12
CA ASP A 122 2.45 -0.08 25.72
C ASP A 122 3.36 0.67 24.71
N PRO A 123 3.32 2.02 24.70
CA PRO A 123 4.07 2.82 23.74
C PRO A 123 5.59 2.63 23.73
N ASP A 124 6.19 2.31 24.89
CA ASP A 124 7.63 2.15 25.01
C ASP A 124 8.05 0.80 24.44
N LEU A 125 7.32 -0.27 24.76
CA LEU A 125 7.52 -1.57 24.13
C LEU A 125 7.27 -1.50 22.63
N PHE A 126 6.19 -0.83 22.20
CA PHE A 126 5.86 -0.71 20.78
C PHE A 126 6.97 -0.04 19.99
N PHE A 127 7.51 1.07 20.49
CA PHE A 127 8.60 1.76 19.82
C PHE A 127 9.83 0.85 19.65
N GLU A 128 10.26 0.16 20.71
CA GLU A 128 11.41 -0.75 20.64
C GLU A 128 11.15 -1.95 19.73
N PHE A 129 9.95 -2.51 19.80
CA PHE A 129 9.54 -3.64 18.96
C PHE A 129 9.54 -3.28 17.48
N GLU A 130 8.88 -2.18 17.11
CA GLU A 130 8.78 -1.72 15.73
C GLU A 130 10.16 -1.38 15.16
N LYS A 131 11.02 -0.73 15.95
CA LYS A 131 12.39 -0.38 15.55
C LYS A 131 13.21 -1.62 15.20
N GLU A 132 13.20 -2.64 16.05
CA GLU A 132 13.95 -3.88 15.80
C GLU A 132 13.31 -4.73 14.69
N LEU A 133 11.98 -4.74 14.58
CA LEU A 133 11.28 -5.35 13.46
C LEU A 133 11.68 -4.70 12.12
N LYS A 134 11.69 -3.36 12.01
CA LYS A 134 12.12 -2.69 10.77
C LYS A 134 13.59 -2.92 10.46
N ARG A 135 14.46 -2.97 11.48
CA ARG A 135 15.87 -3.38 11.28
C ARG A 135 15.95 -4.77 10.69
N PHE A 136 15.22 -5.73 11.25
CA PHE A 136 15.14 -7.10 10.73
C PHE A 136 14.63 -7.14 9.29
N GLN A 137 13.53 -6.42 8.99
CA GLN A 137 12.94 -6.36 7.65
C GLN A 137 13.89 -5.76 6.61
N ILE A 138 14.62 -4.71 6.96
CA ILE A 138 15.58 -4.07 6.06
C ILE A 138 16.78 -4.98 5.79
N LEU A 139 17.29 -5.65 6.83
CA LEU A 139 18.49 -6.50 6.71
C LEU A 139 18.22 -7.78 5.91
N ASN A 140 17.02 -8.36 6.04
CA ASN A 140 16.69 -9.66 5.45
C ASN A 140 15.88 -9.57 4.14
N ARG A 141 15.66 -8.37 3.61
CA ARG A 141 14.91 -8.18 2.37
C ARG A 141 15.57 -8.85 1.16
N PRO A 142 14.77 -9.28 0.17
CA PRO A 142 15.29 -9.60 -1.16
C PRO A 142 16.10 -8.42 -1.75
N GLN A 143 17.28 -8.71 -2.28
CA GLN A 143 18.22 -7.68 -2.74
C GLN A 143 17.85 -7.10 -4.11
N GLY A 144 18.23 -5.85 -4.36
CA GLY A 144 18.09 -5.19 -5.67
C GLY A 144 16.66 -4.76 -6.02
N LYS A 145 15.76 -4.68 -5.03
CA LYS A 145 14.38 -4.24 -5.17
C LYS A 145 14.04 -3.20 -4.10
N ASN A 146 13.07 -2.34 -4.41
CA ASN A 146 12.50 -1.44 -3.41
C ASN A 146 11.80 -2.27 -2.32
N LEU A 147 11.82 -1.78 -1.09
CA LEU A 147 11.16 -2.36 0.06
C LEU A 147 10.12 -1.40 0.61
N PHE A 148 8.87 -1.83 0.64
CA PHE A 148 7.77 -1.12 1.26
C PHE A 148 7.68 -1.57 2.71
N LEU A 149 7.65 -0.59 3.61
CA LEU A 149 7.57 -0.77 5.05
C LEU A 149 6.37 -0.02 5.58
N ASN A 150 5.41 -0.76 6.15
CA ASN A 150 4.41 -0.19 7.04
C ASN A 150 5.09 0.57 8.18
N LEU A 151 4.66 1.79 8.50
CA LEU A 151 5.19 2.53 9.64
C LEU A 151 4.04 3.20 10.40
N ASP A 152 3.75 2.68 11.58
CA ASP A 152 2.71 3.24 12.43
C ASP A 152 3.09 4.65 12.94
N PRO A 153 2.23 5.67 12.84
CA PRO A 153 2.56 7.00 13.33
C PRO A 153 2.83 7.06 14.84
N HIS A 154 2.26 6.15 15.64
CA HIS A 154 2.43 6.12 17.09
C HIS A 154 3.83 5.71 17.53
N VAL A 155 4.69 5.21 16.64
CA VAL A 155 6.09 4.91 16.99
C VAL A 155 7.01 6.12 16.82
N CYS A 156 6.47 7.32 16.57
CA CYS A 156 7.25 8.55 16.45
C CYS A 156 6.61 9.70 17.25
N LYS A 157 6.56 9.60 18.58
CA LYS A 157 5.88 10.59 19.45
C LYS A 157 6.76 11.75 19.90
N ASN A 158 8.08 11.61 19.83
CA ASN A 158 9.02 12.61 20.32
C ASN A 158 10.30 12.70 19.47
N ARG A 159 11.10 13.74 19.71
CA ARG A 159 12.35 14.01 18.96
C ARG A 159 13.39 12.90 19.08
N SER A 160 13.45 12.19 20.20
CA SER A 160 14.41 11.09 20.39
C SER A 160 14.05 9.90 19.50
N GLN A 161 12.77 9.51 19.48
CA GLN A 161 12.26 8.46 18.60
C GLN A 161 12.43 8.83 17.12
N ALA A 162 12.12 10.08 16.77
CA ALA A 162 12.33 10.61 15.42
C ALA A 162 13.80 10.50 14.96
N ALA A 163 14.76 10.74 15.85
CA ALA A 163 16.19 10.60 15.53
C ALA A 163 16.60 9.13 15.26
N GLU A 164 16.00 8.16 15.95
CA GLU A 164 16.23 6.73 15.68
C GLU A 164 15.67 6.33 14.31
N TRP A 165 14.46 6.78 13.96
CA TRP A 165 13.89 6.56 12.62
C TRP A 165 14.70 7.24 11.54
N GLN A 166 15.16 8.47 11.78
CA GLN A 166 16.06 9.17 10.89
C GLN A 166 17.33 8.35 10.65
N LYS A 167 17.98 7.84 11.71
CA LYS A 167 19.17 7.01 11.60
C LYS A 167 18.89 5.72 10.82
N LEU A 168 17.75 5.08 11.08
CA LEU A 168 17.38 3.83 10.43
C LEU A 168 17.06 4.00 8.94
N LEU A 169 16.38 5.08 8.56
CA LEU A 169 15.90 5.29 7.19
C LEU A 169 16.84 6.14 6.33
N SER A 170 17.70 6.96 6.96
CA SER A 170 18.62 7.84 6.23
C SER A 170 19.45 7.10 5.19
N LYS A 171 19.60 7.74 4.03
CA LYS A 171 20.40 7.28 2.89
C LYS A 171 19.89 6.01 2.19
N LYS A 172 18.73 5.46 2.59
CA LYS A 172 18.13 4.28 1.94
C LYS A 172 17.10 4.73 0.90
N LYS A 173 17.54 4.82 -0.35
CA LYS A 173 16.69 5.26 -1.48
C LYS A 173 15.72 4.19 -1.97
N ASP A 174 15.95 2.95 -1.55
CA ASP A 174 15.16 1.77 -1.92
C ASP A 174 14.17 1.38 -0.82
N ILE A 175 13.90 2.27 0.15
CA ILE A 175 12.84 2.08 1.14
C ILE A 175 11.71 3.04 0.82
N VAL A 176 10.49 2.53 0.85
CA VAL A 176 9.25 3.28 0.78
C VAL A 176 8.51 3.06 2.09
N CYS A 177 8.05 4.13 2.73
CA CYS A 177 7.22 4.01 3.94
C CYS A 177 5.75 4.12 3.57
N GLU A 178 4.96 3.15 4.00
CA GLU A 178 3.52 3.13 3.83
C GLU A 178 2.86 3.84 5.02
N ILE A 179 1.90 4.71 4.70
CA ILE A 179 1.12 5.45 5.68
C ILE A 179 -0.34 5.26 5.32
N ILE A 180 -1.10 4.71 6.25
CA ILE A 180 -2.54 4.52 6.09
C ILE A 180 -3.25 5.88 6.07
N GLU A 181 -4.18 6.03 5.15
CA GLU A 181 -5.10 7.15 5.08
C GLU A 181 -5.91 7.25 6.39
N ASN A 182 -5.63 8.27 7.20
CA ASN A 182 -6.28 8.41 8.50
C ASN A 182 -7.41 9.44 8.51
N THR A 183 -8.52 9.08 9.16
CA THR A 183 -9.74 9.88 9.25
C THR A 183 -9.80 10.80 10.47
N ASP A 184 -8.89 10.63 11.45
CA ASP A 184 -8.90 11.44 12.67
C ASP A 184 -7.82 12.54 12.66
N SER A 185 -8.29 13.79 12.84
CA SER A 185 -7.48 14.99 13.08
C SER A 185 -6.45 14.83 14.21
N THR A 186 -6.74 14.02 15.24
CA THR A 186 -5.80 13.75 16.34
C THR A 186 -4.58 12.95 15.88
N LEU A 187 -4.74 12.11 14.85
CA LEU A 187 -3.64 11.36 14.28
C LEU A 187 -2.74 12.21 13.39
N ILE A 188 -3.22 13.33 12.84
CA ILE A 188 -2.38 14.25 12.07
C ILE A 188 -1.25 14.82 12.94
N GLU A 189 -1.55 15.17 14.21
CA GLU A 189 -0.51 15.60 15.16
C GLU A 189 0.45 14.46 15.52
N ASN A 190 -0.06 13.24 15.74
CA ASN A 190 0.77 12.07 16.06
C ASN A 190 1.66 11.64 14.88
N THR A 191 1.21 11.83 13.65
CA THR A 191 1.97 11.48 12.43
C THR A 191 3.01 12.55 12.10
N ARG A 192 2.92 13.75 12.69
CA ARG A 192 3.76 14.91 12.33
C ARG A 192 5.25 14.60 12.42
N TYR A 193 5.72 14.04 13.53
CA TYR A 193 7.16 13.74 13.68
C TYR A 193 7.62 12.65 12.71
N CYS A 194 6.77 11.64 12.45
CA CYS A 194 7.05 10.60 11.47
C CYS A 194 7.20 11.20 10.07
N LEU A 195 6.20 11.98 9.62
CA LEU A 195 6.21 12.69 8.35
C LEU A 195 7.40 13.64 8.23
N ASP A 196 7.72 14.38 9.30
CA ASP A 196 8.85 15.31 9.31
C ASP A 196 10.18 14.57 9.07
N VAL A 197 10.36 13.39 9.67
CA VAL A 197 11.53 12.53 9.42
C VAL A 197 11.57 12.04 7.98
N LEU A 198 10.45 11.48 7.49
CA LEU A 198 10.37 10.94 6.13
C LEU A 198 10.64 12.04 5.08
N ARG A 199 10.06 13.22 5.27
CA ARG A 199 10.29 14.39 4.42
C ARG A 199 11.74 14.86 4.47
N ARG A 200 12.30 15.05 5.66
CA ARG A 200 13.68 15.54 5.83
C ARG A 200 14.71 14.61 5.17
N GLU A 201 14.48 13.30 5.27
CA GLU A 201 15.37 12.29 4.70
C GLU A 201 15.04 11.93 3.25
N ASN A 202 14.02 12.58 2.65
CA ASN A 202 13.51 12.28 1.31
C ASN A 202 13.15 10.80 1.12
N VAL A 203 12.58 10.17 2.14
CA VAL A 203 12.07 8.80 2.06
C VAL A 203 10.76 8.82 1.26
N PRO A 204 10.65 8.07 0.16
CA PRO A 204 9.41 7.92 -0.58
C PRO A 204 8.26 7.44 0.33
N ILE A 205 7.08 8.03 0.14
CA ILE A 205 5.86 7.68 0.87
C ILE A 205 4.89 6.96 -0.08
N ALA A 206 4.24 5.91 0.40
CA ALA A 206 3.06 5.31 -0.20
C ALA A 206 1.83 5.62 0.65
N LEU A 207 0.75 6.09 0.02
CA LEU A 207 -0.55 6.19 0.69
C LEU A 207 -1.27 4.86 0.57
N ASP A 208 -1.57 4.28 1.72
CA ASP A 208 -2.16 2.96 1.80
C ASP A 208 -3.67 3.01 2.01
N ASP A 209 -4.37 1.95 1.56
CA ASP A 209 -5.82 1.78 1.67
C ASP A 209 -6.68 2.93 1.09
N VAL A 210 -6.21 3.55 -0.01
CA VAL A 210 -6.93 4.69 -0.61
C VAL A 210 -8.30 4.26 -1.11
N GLY A 211 -9.34 5.00 -0.70
CA GLY A 211 -10.73 4.75 -1.10
C GLY A 211 -11.37 3.52 -0.43
N GLY A 212 -10.77 2.99 0.63
CA GLY A 212 -11.37 1.98 1.49
C GLY A 212 -12.70 2.43 2.10
N ASP A 213 -13.59 1.48 2.44
CA ASP A 213 -14.98 1.72 2.88
C ASP A 213 -15.10 2.63 4.15
N GLN A 214 -13.99 2.94 4.83
CA GLN A 214 -13.93 3.74 6.06
C GLN A 214 -12.95 4.93 6.01
N ASN A 215 -12.29 5.19 4.87
CA ASN A 215 -11.22 6.18 4.76
C ASN A 215 -11.71 7.48 4.07
N LEU A 216 -11.20 8.64 4.50
CA LEU A 216 -11.49 9.95 3.91
C LEU A 216 -10.26 10.50 3.20
N PHE A 217 -10.36 10.66 1.88
CA PHE A 217 -9.22 10.98 1.05
C PHE A 217 -8.68 12.39 1.34
N CYS A 218 -7.45 12.45 1.86
CA CYS A 218 -6.79 13.71 2.22
C CYS A 218 -5.71 14.09 1.19
N PHE A 219 -6.02 15.08 0.35
CA PHE A 219 -5.12 15.58 -0.70
C PHE A 219 -3.76 16.09 -0.18
N ASN A 220 -3.66 16.52 1.08
CA ASN A 220 -2.41 17.04 1.65
C ASN A 220 -1.26 16.03 1.64
N PHE A 221 -1.59 14.73 1.62
CA PHE A 221 -0.56 13.69 1.57
C PHE A 221 -0.04 13.43 0.16
N LEU A 222 -0.82 13.78 -0.88
CA LEU A 222 -0.43 13.51 -2.27
C LEU A 222 0.83 14.25 -2.70
N GLU A 223 1.04 15.47 -2.20
CA GLU A 223 2.22 16.28 -2.53
C GLU A 223 3.55 15.54 -2.22
N TYR A 224 3.55 14.70 -1.19
CA TYR A 224 4.74 14.00 -0.69
C TYR A 224 4.78 12.53 -1.07
N SER A 225 3.74 12.04 -1.74
CA SER A 225 3.59 10.63 -2.05
C SER A 225 4.26 10.30 -3.38
N LYS A 226 4.88 9.13 -3.44
CA LYS A 226 5.40 8.52 -4.67
C LYS A 226 4.57 7.34 -5.12
N PHE A 227 3.76 6.80 -4.21
CA PHE A 227 2.87 5.69 -4.49
C PHE A 227 1.48 5.92 -3.89
N ILE A 228 0.47 5.37 -4.54
CA ILE A 228 -0.89 5.26 -4.04
C ILE A 228 -1.31 3.80 -4.16
N LYS A 229 -1.71 3.18 -3.05
CA LYS A 229 -2.18 1.80 -3.00
C LYS A 229 -3.70 1.83 -2.90
N PHE A 230 -4.36 1.22 -3.89
CA PHE A 230 -5.81 1.09 -3.98
C PHE A 230 -6.22 -0.20 -3.29
N ASP A 231 -7.03 -0.09 -2.23
CA ASP A 231 -7.51 -1.25 -1.47
C ASP A 231 -8.26 -2.25 -2.35
N LYS A 232 -8.25 -3.52 -1.95
CA LYS A 232 -8.94 -4.61 -2.64
C LYS A 232 -10.44 -4.38 -2.84
N CYS A 233 -11.08 -3.52 -2.05
CA CYS A 233 -12.50 -3.19 -2.23
C CYS A 233 -12.79 -2.61 -3.63
N TRP A 234 -11.80 -1.96 -4.27
CA TRP A 234 -11.92 -1.39 -5.60
C TRP A 234 -12.25 -2.45 -6.65
N LEU A 235 -11.69 -3.66 -6.55
CA LEU A 235 -11.99 -4.77 -7.48
C LEU A 235 -13.49 -5.10 -7.49
N ARG A 236 -14.11 -5.18 -6.30
CA ARG A 236 -15.57 -5.37 -6.16
C ARG A 236 -16.34 -4.17 -6.72
N LEU A 237 -15.85 -2.96 -6.48
CA LEU A 237 -16.51 -1.73 -6.91
C LEU A 237 -16.44 -1.55 -8.44
N PHE A 238 -15.36 -1.92 -9.10
CA PHE A 238 -15.25 -1.95 -10.56
C PHE A 238 -16.26 -2.90 -11.21
N LYS A 239 -16.57 -4.03 -10.56
CA LYS A 239 -17.56 -5.01 -11.03
C LYS A 239 -19.01 -4.54 -10.83
N THR A 240 -19.26 -3.78 -9.77
CA THR A 240 -20.64 -3.45 -9.33
C THR A 240 -21.07 -2.02 -9.64
N LYS A 241 -20.13 -1.09 -9.85
CA LYS A 241 -20.39 0.34 -10.01
C LYS A 241 -19.55 0.93 -11.15
N PRO A 242 -20.12 1.17 -12.34
CA PRO A 242 -19.38 1.73 -13.47
C PRO A 242 -18.67 3.05 -13.18
N SER A 243 -19.21 3.88 -12.29
CA SER A 243 -18.60 5.14 -11.87
C SER A 243 -17.21 4.97 -11.23
N TYR A 244 -16.95 3.85 -10.55
CA TYR A 244 -15.66 3.61 -9.90
C TYR A 244 -14.54 3.39 -10.92
N LYS A 245 -14.83 2.81 -12.09
CA LYS A 245 -13.86 2.74 -13.18
C LYS A 245 -13.45 4.14 -13.65
N ASN A 246 -14.43 5.03 -13.84
CA ASN A 246 -14.16 6.42 -14.24
C ASN A 246 -13.35 7.18 -13.18
N ILE A 247 -13.66 6.98 -11.90
CA ILE A 247 -12.91 7.57 -10.80
C ILE A 247 -11.45 7.08 -10.83
N ALA A 248 -11.24 5.76 -10.92
CA ALA A 248 -9.89 5.20 -10.98
C ALA A 248 -9.10 5.70 -12.19
N LEU A 249 -9.71 5.77 -13.38
CA LEU A 249 -9.05 6.34 -14.57
C LEU A 249 -8.60 7.78 -14.35
N GLY A 250 -9.47 8.63 -13.77
CA GLY A 250 -9.10 10.01 -13.43
C GLY A 250 -7.95 10.09 -12.42
N PHE A 251 -7.93 9.21 -11.42
CA PHE A 251 -6.81 9.13 -10.47
C PHE A 251 -5.52 8.63 -11.12
N LEU A 252 -5.58 7.65 -12.02
CA LEU A 252 -4.42 7.13 -12.75
C LEU A 252 -3.80 8.20 -13.65
N ASP A 253 -4.62 8.99 -14.34
CA ASP A 253 -4.16 10.11 -15.15
C ASP A 253 -3.49 11.18 -14.28
N PHE A 254 -4.13 11.58 -13.17
CA PHE A 254 -3.53 12.50 -12.21
C PHE A 254 -2.19 11.99 -11.64
N ALA A 255 -2.15 10.72 -11.26
CA ALA A 255 -0.96 10.10 -10.68
C ALA A 255 0.19 10.10 -11.69
N LYS A 256 -0.09 9.76 -12.95
CA LYS A 256 0.89 9.80 -14.04
C LYS A 256 1.48 11.19 -14.23
N GLU A 257 0.66 12.23 -14.35
CA GLU A 257 1.12 13.62 -14.49
C GLU A 257 1.90 14.11 -13.26
N SER A 258 1.59 13.55 -12.09
CA SER A 258 2.24 13.87 -10.81
C SER A 258 3.49 13.02 -10.53
N ASN A 259 3.88 12.11 -11.42
CA ASN A 259 4.95 11.12 -11.20
C ASN A 259 4.73 10.26 -9.94
N ILE A 260 3.49 9.83 -9.73
CA ILE A 260 3.05 8.91 -8.68
C ILE A 260 2.69 7.57 -9.32
N LEU A 261 3.12 6.46 -8.72
CA LEU A 261 2.80 5.12 -9.19
C LEU A 261 1.64 4.52 -8.39
N CYS A 262 0.56 4.15 -9.08
CA CYS A 262 -0.57 3.47 -8.46
C CYS A 262 -0.35 1.95 -8.37
N ILE A 263 -0.72 1.37 -7.24
CA ILE A 263 -0.69 -0.07 -6.99
C ILE A 263 -2.14 -0.51 -6.74
N LEU A 264 -2.63 -1.51 -7.48
CA LEU A 264 -3.92 -2.14 -7.15
C LEU A 264 -3.66 -3.40 -6.32
N GLU A 265 -4.28 -3.45 -5.14
CA GLU A 265 -4.09 -4.54 -4.20
C GLU A 265 -5.21 -5.57 -4.25
N GLY A 266 -4.96 -6.72 -3.60
CA GLY A 266 -5.92 -7.80 -3.47
C GLY A 266 -6.22 -8.55 -4.76
N ILE A 267 -5.27 -8.59 -5.70
CA ILE A 267 -5.39 -9.43 -6.90
C ILE A 267 -5.37 -10.91 -6.51
N GLU A 268 -6.54 -11.55 -6.53
CA GLU A 268 -6.70 -12.96 -6.14
C GLU A 268 -6.96 -13.88 -7.35
N THR A 269 -7.59 -13.35 -8.40
CA THR A 269 -8.00 -14.12 -9.58
C THR A 269 -7.38 -13.58 -10.87
N SER A 270 -7.33 -14.42 -11.91
CA SER A 270 -6.92 -14.00 -13.25
C SER A 270 -7.82 -12.86 -13.77
N GLU A 271 -9.11 -12.89 -13.45
CA GLU A 271 -10.07 -11.84 -13.80
C GLU A 271 -9.75 -10.51 -13.13
N ASP A 272 -9.35 -10.51 -11.85
CA ASP A 272 -8.92 -9.30 -11.16
C ASP A 272 -7.65 -8.72 -11.80
N PHE A 273 -6.71 -9.59 -12.17
CA PHE A 273 -5.44 -9.19 -12.75
C PHE A 273 -5.63 -8.58 -14.15
N LEU A 274 -6.43 -9.22 -15.00
CA LEU A 274 -6.77 -8.69 -16.33
C LEU A 274 -7.53 -7.36 -16.21
N MET A 275 -8.44 -7.24 -15.25
CA MET A 275 -9.14 -5.97 -14.99
C MET A 275 -8.18 -4.85 -14.58
N ALA A 276 -7.17 -5.15 -13.75
CA ALA A 276 -6.14 -4.18 -13.37
C ALA A 276 -5.35 -3.69 -14.60
N ALA A 277 -4.99 -4.62 -15.50
CA ALA A 277 -4.30 -4.32 -16.75
C ALA A 277 -5.14 -3.49 -17.71
N GLU A 278 -6.43 -3.86 -17.91
CA GLU A 278 -7.38 -3.12 -18.75
C GLU A 278 -7.60 -1.69 -18.28
N LEU A 279 -7.66 -1.47 -16.97
CA LEU A 279 -7.80 -0.14 -16.37
C LEU A 279 -6.49 0.65 -16.38
N GLY A 280 -5.37 0.01 -16.72
CA GLY A 280 -4.09 0.68 -16.90
C GLY A 280 -3.27 0.85 -15.62
N PHE A 281 -3.54 0.10 -14.55
CA PHE A 281 -2.69 0.14 -13.35
C PHE A 281 -1.23 -0.21 -13.71
N PRO A 282 -0.23 0.54 -13.21
CA PRO A 282 1.17 0.23 -13.50
C PRO A 282 1.72 -0.89 -12.62
N LEU A 283 1.23 -1.00 -11.37
CA LEU A 283 1.69 -1.97 -10.39
C LEU A 283 0.50 -2.74 -9.79
N VAL A 284 0.72 -3.99 -9.41
CA VAL A 284 -0.28 -4.84 -8.74
C VAL A 284 0.33 -5.68 -7.61
N GLN A 285 -0.52 -6.05 -6.65
CA GLN A 285 -0.17 -6.93 -5.54
C GLN A 285 -1.37 -7.81 -5.15
N GLY A 286 -1.13 -9.07 -4.76
CA GLY A 286 -2.18 -9.94 -4.25
C GLY A 286 -1.82 -11.42 -4.23
N TYR A 287 -2.74 -12.24 -3.70
CA TYR A 287 -2.53 -13.67 -3.50
C TYR A 287 -2.36 -14.49 -4.78
N LEU A 288 -2.77 -13.97 -5.93
CA LEU A 288 -2.46 -14.59 -7.22
C LEU A 288 -0.94 -14.82 -7.40
N PHE A 289 -0.11 -13.99 -6.76
CA PHE A 289 1.35 -14.04 -6.85
C PHE A 289 2.02 -14.65 -5.61
N GLN A 290 1.27 -15.27 -4.69
CA GLN A 290 1.79 -15.75 -3.40
C GLN A 290 2.94 -16.77 -3.52
N SER A 291 3.02 -17.51 -4.63
CA SER A 291 4.12 -18.45 -4.90
C SER A 291 5.48 -17.76 -5.04
N ARG A 292 5.48 -16.44 -5.23
CA ARG A 292 6.66 -15.57 -5.31
C ARG A 292 6.96 -14.87 -3.97
N ASN A 293 6.24 -15.19 -2.89
CA ASN A 293 6.52 -14.67 -1.55
C ASN A 293 7.85 -15.21 -1.01
N VAL A 294 8.56 -14.39 -0.23
CA VAL A 294 9.77 -14.82 0.49
C VAL A 294 9.48 -14.78 1.98
N LEU A 295 9.67 -15.91 2.67
CA LEU A 295 9.53 -16.01 4.12
C LEU A 295 10.91 -16.06 4.77
N VAL A 296 11.13 -15.18 5.76
CA VAL A 296 12.33 -15.14 6.59
C VAL A 296 11.93 -15.17 8.06
#